data_AF-D1BJV1-F1
#
_entry.id   AF-D1BJV1-F1
#
_cell.length_a   1.000
_cell.length_b   1.000
_cell.length_c   1.000
_cell.angle_alpha   90.00
_cell.angle_beta   90.00
_cell.angle_gamma   90.00
#
_symmetry.space_group_name_H-M   'P 1'
#
loop_
_entity.id
_entity.type
_entity.pdbx_description
1 polymer ?
#
loop_
_entity_poly.entity_id
_entity_poly.type
_entity_poly.pdbx_seq_one_letter_code
_entity_poly.pdbx_strand_id
1 'polypeptide(L)'
;MESVLDVVETIPPGSVMTYGDVAEAVWRVLRRGGPRQVGAVLRETGGAVPWWRVVNAQGSPPAHHLTRALGLLRDEGCPLTPDGSRVLLRSARVPVDAPGV
;
A
#
# COMPACT_ATOMS: atom_id res chain seq x y z
N MET A 1 -0.22 19.32 3.33
CA MET A 1 -0.01 18.29 4.37
C MET A 1 0.27 17.05 3.56
N GLU A 2 1.54 16.71 3.40
CA GLU A 2 1.93 15.57 2.57
C GLU A 2 2.71 14.66 3.51
N SER A 3 2.10 13.55 3.86
CA SER A 3 2.60 12.55 4.78
C SER A 3 2.40 11.18 4.15
N VAL A 4 2.97 10.15 4.77
CA VAL A 4 2.76 8.76 4.34
C VAL A 4 1.27 8.42 4.24
N LEU A 5 0.45 8.98 5.12
CA LEU A 5 -0.98 8.70 5.20
C LEU A 5 -1.73 9.28 4.00
N ASP A 6 -1.44 10.53 3.63
CA ASP A 6 -2.07 11.18 2.49
C ASP A 6 -1.82 10.39 1.19
N VAL A 7 -0.61 9.84 1.00
CA VAL A 7 -0.30 8.97 -0.14
C VAL A 7 -1.06 7.65 -0.09
N VAL A 8 -1.22 7.06 1.10
CA VAL A 8 -1.93 5.78 1.25
C VAL A 8 -3.42 5.94 0.93
N GLU A 9 -4.01 7.09 1.29
CA GLU A 9 -5.40 7.42 1.01
C GLU A 9 -5.70 7.60 -0.47
N THR A 10 -4.70 7.97 -1.29
CA THR A 10 -4.90 8.12 -2.74
C THR A 10 -4.92 6.79 -3.50
N ILE A 11 -4.45 5.69 -2.88
CA ILE A 11 -4.41 4.39 -3.54
C ILE A 11 -5.86 3.90 -3.77
N PRO A 12 -6.33 3.71 -5.02
CA PRO A 12 -7.71 3.33 -5.27
C PRO A 12 -8.08 1.94 -4.71
N PRO A 13 -9.36 1.68 -4.41
CA PRO A 13 -9.82 0.32 -4.12
C PRO A 13 -9.42 -0.67 -5.21
N GLY A 14 -8.99 -1.87 -4.81
CA GLY A 14 -8.56 -2.93 -5.72
C GLY A 14 -7.14 -2.75 -6.27
N SER A 15 -6.50 -1.62 -5.95
CA SER A 15 -5.12 -1.30 -6.34
C SER A 15 -4.19 -1.32 -5.12
N VAL A 16 -2.90 -1.45 -5.39
CA VAL A 16 -1.87 -1.41 -4.35
C VAL A 16 -0.67 -0.56 -4.75
N MET A 17 0.07 -0.12 -3.73
CA MET A 17 1.45 0.35 -3.86
C MET A 17 2.36 -0.51 -2.99
N THR A 18 3.64 -0.59 -3.35
CA THR A 18 4.64 -1.18 -2.45
C THR A 18 5.13 -0.16 -1.43
N TYR A 19 5.74 -0.61 -0.34
CA TYR A 19 6.45 0.30 0.59
C TYR A 19 7.51 1.16 -0.12
N GLY A 20 8.12 0.66 -1.19
CA GLY A 20 9.06 1.41 -2.03
C GLY A 20 8.36 2.54 -2.79
N ASP A 21 7.20 2.24 -3.38
CA ASP A 21 6.39 3.21 -4.13
C ASP A 21 5.91 4.35 -3.25
N VAL A 22 5.40 4.03 -2.06
CA VAL A 22 4.95 5.04 -1.09
C VAL A 22 6.14 5.89 -0.62
N ALA A 23 7.31 5.28 -0.39
CA ALA A 23 8.51 6.03 -0.04
C ALA A 23 8.96 6.97 -1.18
N GLU A 24 8.87 6.52 -2.43
CA GLU A 24 9.17 7.35 -3.60
C GLU A 24 8.20 8.52 -3.72
N ALA A 25 6.89 8.27 -3.59
CA ALA A 25 5.85 9.31 -3.61
C ALA A 25 6.13 10.40 -2.57
N VAL A 26 6.36 9.98 -1.32
CA VAL A 26 6.65 10.89 -0.20
C VAL A 26 7.96 11.64 -0.43
N TRP A 27 9.00 10.97 -0.95
CA TRP A 27 10.29 11.60 -1.20
C TRP A 27 10.23 12.67 -2.30
N ARG A 28 9.49 12.43 -3.39
CA ARG A 28 9.34 13.40 -4.50
C ARG A 28 8.81 14.74 -4.00
N VAL A 29 7.93 14.69 -3.02
CA VAL A 29 7.22 15.81 -2.47
C VAL A 29 7.98 16.48 -1.31
N LEU A 30 8.36 15.70 -0.30
CA LEU A 30 8.93 16.21 0.94
C LEU A 30 10.46 16.22 0.99
N ARG A 31 11.12 15.63 -0.01
CA ARG A 31 12.58 15.39 -0.04
C ARG A 31 13.12 14.65 1.20
N ARG A 32 12.27 13.85 1.84
CA ARG A 32 12.58 13.01 3.01
C ARG A 32 11.67 11.79 3.04
N GLY A 33 12.03 10.78 3.82
CA GLY A 33 11.28 9.53 3.93
C GLY A 33 11.98 8.35 3.26
N GLY A 34 11.72 7.15 3.76
CA GLY A 34 12.21 5.90 3.21
C GLY A 34 11.29 4.72 3.57
N PRO A 35 11.41 3.55 2.91
CA PRO A 35 10.46 2.44 3.07
C PRO A 35 10.28 1.98 4.51
N ARG A 36 11.35 2.03 5.33
CA ARG A 36 11.29 1.69 6.76
C ARG A 36 10.48 2.72 7.57
N GLN A 37 10.63 3.99 7.24
CA GLN A 37 9.86 5.07 7.89
C GLN A 37 8.38 4.97 7.53
N VAL A 38 8.05 4.62 6.27
CA VAL A 38 6.68 4.33 5.84
C VAL A 38 6.08 3.20 6.70
N GLY A 39 6.82 2.09 6.85
CA GLY A 39 6.38 0.97 7.69
C GLY A 39 6.15 1.35 9.16
N ALA A 40 7.01 2.20 9.73
CA ALA A 40 6.86 2.71 11.09
C ALA A 40 5.58 3.55 11.24
N VAL A 41 5.36 4.52 10.33
CA VAL A 41 4.17 5.38 10.35
C VAL A 41 2.87 4.55 10.21
N LEU A 42 2.83 3.60 9.28
CA LEU A 42 1.65 2.75 9.09
C LEU A 42 1.35 1.88 10.31
N ARG A 43 2.39 1.41 11.03
CA ARG A 43 2.23 0.66 12.27
C ARG A 43 1.69 1.53 13.40
N GLU A 44 2.12 2.78 13.50
CA GLU A 44 1.71 3.73 14.55
C GLU A 44 0.30 4.28 14.33
N THR A 45 -0.14 4.40 13.08
CA THR A 45 -1.42 5.04 12.71
C THR A 45 -2.65 4.19 13.08
N GLY A 46 -2.47 2.92 13.46
CA GLY A 46 -3.56 2.11 14.03
C GLY A 46 -4.74 1.82 13.08
N GLY A 47 -4.57 2.02 11.77
CA GLY A 47 -5.58 1.67 10.76
C GLY A 47 -6.51 2.81 10.33
N ALA A 48 -6.15 4.07 10.55
CA ALA A 48 -6.93 5.22 10.08
C ALA A 48 -6.99 5.39 8.54
N VAL A 49 -6.15 4.66 7.80
CA VAL A 49 -6.02 4.70 6.33
C VAL A 49 -6.12 3.28 5.75
N PRO A 50 -6.33 3.08 4.43
CA PRO A 50 -6.40 1.75 3.81
C PRO A 50 -5.03 1.06 3.72
N TRP A 51 -4.40 0.82 4.87
CA TRP A 51 -3.04 0.28 5.02
C TRP A 51 -2.84 -1.08 4.33
N TRP A 52 -3.91 -1.86 4.12
CA TRP A 52 -3.86 -3.14 3.41
C TRP A 52 -3.52 -2.98 1.92
N ARG A 53 -3.66 -1.77 1.36
CA ARG A 53 -3.25 -1.44 -0.01
C ARG A 53 -1.74 -1.17 -0.13
N VAL A 54 -0.99 -1.23 0.97
CA VAL A 54 0.49 -1.16 0.98
C VAL A 54 1.09 -2.54 1.24
N VAL A 55 1.83 -3.05 0.26
CA VAL A 55 2.43 -4.39 0.31
C VAL A 55 3.95 -4.35 0.18
N ASN A 56 4.62 -5.46 0.47
CA ASN A 56 6.05 -5.58 0.17
C ASN A 56 6.31 -5.75 -1.34
N ALA A 57 7.58 -5.74 -1.73
CA ALA A 57 7.99 -5.90 -3.14
C ALA A 57 7.61 -7.26 -3.76
N GLN A 58 7.15 -8.22 -2.96
CA GLN A 58 6.66 -9.53 -3.40
C GLN A 58 5.13 -9.58 -3.48
N GLY A 59 4.43 -8.49 -3.16
CA GLY A 59 2.97 -8.40 -3.16
C GLY A 59 2.29 -8.87 -1.88
N SER A 60 3.05 -9.12 -0.81
CA SER A 60 2.51 -9.63 0.45
C SER A 60 2.18 -8.50 1.43
N PRO A 61 0.98 -8.50 2.02
CA PRO A 61 0.64 -7.62 3.14
C PRO A 61 1.46 -7.92 4.41
N PRO A 62 1.41 -7.03 5.44
CA PRO A 62 2.06 -7.28 6.73
C PRO A 62 1.64 -8.61 7.36
N ALA A 63 2.62 -9.42 7.79
CA ALA A 63 2.38 -10.78 8.32
C ALA A 63 1.39 -10.80 9.49
N HIS A 64 1.50 -9.85 10.44
CA HIS A 64 0.63 -9.76 11.61
C HIS A 64 -0.84 -9.45 11.28
N HIS A 65 -1.13 -8.99 10.06
CA HIS A 65 -2.48 -8.72 9.60
C HIS A 65 -2.81 -9.39 8.26
N LEU A 66 -2.03 -10.40 7.86
CA LEU A 66 -2.08 -10.99 6.53
C LEU A 66 -3.49 -11.44 6.14
N THR A 67 -4.14 -12.22 7.01
CA THR A 67 -5.49 -12.74 6.77
C THR A 67 -6.52 -11.61 6.60
N ARG A 68 -6.47 -10.60 7.48
CA ARG A 68 -7.37 -9.44 7.42
C ARG A 68 -7.13 -8.62 6.15
N ALA A 69 -5.88 -8.35 5.83
CA ALA A 69 -5.50 -7.57 4.66
C ALA A 69 -5.93 -8.26 3.36
N LEU A 70 -5.69 -9.56 3.23
CA LEU A 70 -6.13 -10.33 2.07
C LEU A 70 -7.65 -10.40 1.97
N GLY A 71 -8.39 -10.44 3.08
CA GLY A 71 -9.85 -10.32 3.08
C GLY A 71 -10.31 -8.99 2.48
N LEU A 72 -9.80 -7.88 3.00
CA LEU A 72 -10.14 -6.52 2.52
C LEU A 72 -9.75 -6.32 1.06
N LEU A 73 -8.57 -6.79 0.64
CA LEU A 73 -8.14 -6.73 -0.76
C LEU A 73 -9.06 -7.54 -1.67
N ARG A 74 -9.56 -8.71 -1.24
CA ARG A 74 -10.54 -9.48 -2.02
C ARG A 74 -11.88 -8.76 -2.11
N ASP A 75 -12.35 -8.17 -1.02
CA ASP A 75 -13.61 -7.42 -0.99
C ASP A 75 -13.57 -6.20 -1.92
N GLU A 76 -12.38 -5.61 -2.10
CA GLU A 76 -12.15 -4.53 -3.07
C GLU A 76 -11.93 -5.01 -4.52
N GLY A 77 -11.96 -6.33 -4.76
CA GLY A 77 -11.71 -6.90 -6.08
C GLY A 77 -10.23 -6.83 -6.52
N CYS A 78 -9.29 -6.71 -5.58
CA CYS A 78 -7.86 -6.65 -5.89
C CYS A 78 -7.39 -7.97 -6.52
N PRO A 79 -6.70 -7.93 -7.67
CA PRO A 79 -6.11 -9.12 -8.27
C PRO A 79 -5.10 -9.81 -7.34
N LEU A 80 -5.40 -11.02 -6.91
CA LEU A 80 -4.50 -11.88 -6.13
C LEU A 80 -3.84 -12.94 -7.01
N THR A 81 -2.79 -13.56 -6.49
CA THR A 81 -2.22 -14.78 -7.08
C THR A 81 -3.24 -15.92 -7.09
N PRO A 82 -3.06 -16.97 -7.93
CA PRO A 82 -4.02 -18.07 -8.03
C PRO A 82 -4.30 -18.79 -6.70
N ASP A 83 -3.30 -18.88 -5.83
CA ASP A 83 -3.40 -19.44 -4.47
C ASP A 83 -3.95 -18.43 -3.45
N GLY A 84 -4.20 -17.18 -3.86
CA GLY A 84 -4.76 -16.12 -3.03
C GLY A 84 -3.85 -15.66 -1.89
N SER A 85 -2.58 -16.05 -1.88
CA SER A 85 -1.64 -15.79 -0.78
C SER A 85 -1.03 -14.39 -0.80
N ARG A 86 -1.05 -13.74 -1.96
CA ARG A 86 -0.48 -12.40 -2.16
C ARG A 86 -1.13 -11.68 -3.33
N VAL A 87 -0.88 -10.38 -3.42
CA VAL A 87 -1.34 -9.54 -4.52
C VAL A 87 -0.55 -9.85 -5.79
N LEU A 88 -1.26 -9.94 -6.91
CA LEU A 88 -0.66 -10.06 -8.24
C LEU A 88 -0.19 -8.67 -8.70
N LEU A 89 1.00 -8.25 -8.25
CA LEU A 89 1.52 -6.90 -8.45
C LEU A 89 1.45 -6.39 -9.89
N ARG A 90 1.72 -7.25 -10.88
CA ARG A 90 1.66 -6.88 -12.31
C ARG A 90 0.29 -6.36 -12.76
N SER A 91 -0.78 -6.69 -12.03
CA SER A 91 -2.16 -6.36 -12.37
C SER A 91 -2.76 -5.32 -11.43
N ALA A 92 -2.27 -5.23 -10.19
CA ALA A 92 -2.85 -4.39 -9.15
C ALA A 92 -2.00 -3.16 -8.78
N ARG A 93 -0.70 -3.12 -9.13
CA ARG A 93 0.19 -2.03 -8.76
C ARG A 93 -0.10 -0.79 -9.60
N VAL A 94 -0.38 0.33 -8.94
CA VAL A 94 -0.57 1.63 -9.59
C VAL A 94 0.73 2.44 -9.61
N PRO A 95 0.91 3.35 -10.59
CA PRO A 95 2.07 4.24 -10.61
C PRO A 95 2.04 5.20 -9.42
N VAL A 96 3.24 5.57 -8.98
CA VAL A 96 3.51 6.55 -7.92
C VAL A 96 2.87 7.92 -8.19
N ASP A 97 2.54 8.20 -9.46
CA ASP A 97 2.02 9.46 -9.96
C ASP A 97 0.49 9.49 -10.16
N ALA A 98 -0.25 8.50 -9.69
CA ALA A 98 -1.72 8.50 -9.83
C ALA A 98 -2.30 9.75 -9.13
N PRO A 99 -2.85 10.73 -9.87
CA PRO A 99 -3.54 11.85 -9.25
C PRO A 99 -4.75 11.29 -8.53
N GLY A 100 -5.08 11.86 -7.36
CA GLY A 100 -6.40 11.65 -6.76
C GLY A 100 -7.46 11.96 -7.81
N VAL A 101 -8.17 10.92 -8.25
CA VAL A 101 -9.31 11.02 -9.16
C VAL A 101 -10.51 11.61 -8.42
#